data_AF-A0A4Y9JSP2-F1
#
_entry.id   AF-A0A4Y9JSP2-F1
#
_cell.length_a   1.000
_cell.length_b   1.000
_cell.length_c   1.000
_cell.angle_alpha   90.00
_cell.angle_beta   90.00
_cell.angle_gamma   90.00
#
_symmetry.space_group_name_H-M   'P 1'
#
loop_
_entity.id
_entity.type
_entity.pdbx_description
1 polymer ?
#
loop_
_entity_poly.entity_id
_entity_poly.type
_entity_poly.pdbx_seq_one_letter_code
_entity_poly.pdbx_strand_id
1 'polypeptide(L)'
;MVQLDLPAEQSGKSETSGQIPQLFCDYDANGNEIARYAPQGFQLRQQYDAMDNLIRQRAGNEPKHFFDKHALQATGIDAPTFAKLDRHYGYDLAQNTIKSHEREERLDFTLNRNGQITEVIDNHTLRESYRYDENGYLAQRHIGLARYGQLHDPLQTDYDKQPQIVQNTDIYQKGNRLNRLSDTVYRYDEAGRVISRTKHPNQRHERHETFVWNGFNQLITFNDKAQHQWHYKYDGLGRRIEKYNERDNTTTKYIWDGDQLALTQTFKQDKLIYQRHSVFHGRELLAQQDSYQDKHTTHYAVSQPNGKILGLFTPEGELAWKAEKRTLWGICFDWYQFKYPNLLDPEMLFTGQWLDSESGLAYNRFRYYDPETGNYLCLDPIGLSGGETPYAYVHNPWDWVDLFGLLKEFGIAPYASILHKNDGFDAHELLQNSWLEQNGFVKQRGRGLSRRNPAIAIKNDPLHKAINNLQRKYGLYDQSKLKNQSALSNINKNAAITRRAITEDLVGRGIDRKTAKSLANKHVSELRKQTIDFAKANNIISCRG
;
A
#
# COMPACT_ATOMS: atom_id res chain seq x y z
N MET A 1 23.10 -2.43 -11.39
CA MET A 1 23.83 -2.40 -10.13
C MET A 1 23.79 -1.00 -9.52
N VAL A 2 23.17 -0.88 -8.35
CA VAL A 2 23.22 0.28 -7.46
C VAL A 2 23.86 -0.18 -6.16
N GLN A 3 24.89 0.55 -5.69
CA GLN A 3 25.53 0.31 -4.40
C GLN A 3 24.93 1.26 -3.37
N LEU A 4 24.57 0.72 -2.21
CA LEU A 4 24.13 1.47 -1.05
C LEU A 4 25.13 1.24 0.09
N ASP A 5 25.83 2.31 0.46
CA ASP A 5 26.68 2.32 1.65
C ASP A 5 25.84 2.75 2.85
N LEU A 6 25.64 1.83 3.80
CA LEU A 6 24.90 2.13 5.03
C LEU A 6 25.83 2.82 6.04
N PRO A 7 25.31 3.71 6.90
CA PRO A 7 26.12 4.35 7.93
C PRO A 7 26.96 3.35 8.73
N ALA A 8 28.23 3.68 8.93
CA ALA A 8 29.15 2.87 9.72
C ALA A 8 28.68 2.77 11.18
N GLU A 9 28.90 1.61 11.80
CA GLU A 9 28.63 1.37 13.21
C GLU A 9 29.54 2.27 14.06
N GLN A 10 29.00 3.34 14.64
CA GLN A 10 29.76 4.19 15.57
C GLN A 10 29.80 3.53 16.96
N SER A 11 30.63 2.50 17.13
CA SER A 11 30.96 2.01 18.47
C SER A 11 32.18 2.76 19.03
N GLY A 12 31.98 3.50 20.12
CA GLY A 12 33.07 4.11 20.90
C GLY A 12 34.02 3.13 21.60
N LYS A 13 33.93 1.82 21.34
CA LYS A 13 34.88 0.79 21.79
C LYS A 13 35.07 -0.29 20.72
N SER A 14 36.28 -0.84 20.70
CA SER A 14 36.90 -1.54 19.58
C SER A 14 36.34 -2.93 19.25
N GLU A 15 36.40 -3.23 17.95
CA GLU A 15 36.54 -4.54 17.28
C GLU A 15 35.29 -5.44 17.14
N THR A 16 34.65 -5.32 15.97
CA THR A 16 34.72 -6.34 14.91
C THR A 16 34.50 -5.65 13.55
N SER A 17 35.56 -5.64 12.72
CA SER A 17 35.68 -5.03 11.37
C SER A 17 34.83 -3.78 11.07
N GLY A 18 35.46 -2.61 11.01
CA GLY A 18 34.87 -1.35 10.50
C GLY A 18 34.52 -1.36 9.00
N GLN A 19 33.93 -2.45 8.50
CA GLN A 19 33.34 -2.51 7.18
C GLN A 19 31.95 -1.89 7.24
N ILE A 20 31.79 -0.82 6.46
CA ILE A 20 30.51 -0.22 6.12
C ILE A 20 29.61 -1.34 5.56
N PRO A 21 28.43 -1.60 6.14
CA PRO A 21 27.51 -2.57 5.57
C PRO A 21 27.09 -2.12 4.16
N GLN A 22 27.26 -3.01 3.19
CA GLN A 22 27.00 -2.73 1.78
C GLN A 22 25.87 -3.59 1.25
N LEU A 23 24.98 -2.96 0.51
CA LEU A 23 23.87 -3.62 -0.18
C LEU A 23 23.92 -3.26 -1.67
N PHE A 24 23.87 -4.28 -2.52
CA PHE A 24 23.89 -4.13 -3.97
C PHE A 24 22.56 -4.58 -4.55
N CYS A 25 21.99 -3.78 -5.45
CA CYS A 25 20.74 -4.10 -6.14
C CYS A 25 20.94 -4.14 -7.66
N ASP A 26 20.45 -5.19 -8.30
CA ASP A 26 20.42 -5.37 -9.74
C ASP A 26 19.01 -5.32 -10.28
N TYR A 27 18.87 -4.71 -11.46
CA TYR A 27 17.60 -4.46 -12.09
C TYR A 27 17.61 -4.94 -13.54
N ASP A 28 16.47 -5.41 -14.03
CA ASP A 28 16.27 -5.69 -15.45
C ASP A 28 16.07 -4.40 -16.29
N ALA A 29 15.83 -4.54 -17.59
CA ALA A 29 15.63 -3.40 -18.50
C ALA A 29 14.32 -2.63 -18.25
N ASN A 30 13.31 -3.30 -17.69
CA ASN A 30 12.09 -2.64 -17.26
C ASN A 30 12.34 -1.89 -15.95
N GLY A 31 13.40 -2.27 -15.22
CA GLY A 31 13.93 -1.80 -13.94
C GLY A 31 13.32 -2.51 -12.72
N ASN A 32 12.83 -3.75 -12.88
CA ASN A 32 12.40 -4.56 -11.75
C ASN A 32 13.65 -5.05 -11.02
N GLU A 33 13.64 -5.07 -9.69
CA GLU A 33 14.79 -5.56 -8.93
C GLU A 33 14.88 -7.08 -9.03
N ILE A 34 15.85 -7.61 -9.77
CA ILE A 34 16.01 -9.05 -10.00
C ILE A 34 16.94 -9.70 -8.96
N ALA A 35 17.78 -8.90 -8.30
CA ALA A 35 18.62 -9.38 -7.21
C ALA A 35 18.99 -8.26 -6.25
N ARG A 36 19.13 -8.63 -4.98
CA ARG A 36 19.76 -7.82 -3.94
C ARG A 36 20.70 -8.68 -3.13
N TYR A 37 21.89 -8.19 -2.83
CA TYR A 37 22.89 -9.01 -2.13
C TYR A 37 23.88 -8.18 -1.33
N ALA A 38 24.45 -8.82 -0.31
CA ALA A 38 25.53 -8.27 0.50
C ALA A 38 26.85 -9.03 0.27
N PRO A 39 28.01 -8.39 0.49
CA PRO A 39 29.31 -9.05 0.43
C PRO A 39 29.43 -10.29 1.32
N GLN A 40 28.75 -10.32 2.47
CA GLN A 40 28.91 -11.34 3.50
C GLN A 40 28.15 -12.64 3.23
N GLY A 41 27.10 -12.64 2.40
CA GLY A 41 26.40 -13.87 2.01
C GLY A 41 24.91 -13.72 1.69
N PHE A 42 24.26 -12.68 2.22
CA PHE A 42 22.85 -12.41 1.94
C PHE A 42 22.60 -12.24 0.46
N GLN A 43 21.56 -12.90 -0.03
CA GLN A 43 21.04 -12.73 -1.36
C GLN A 43 19.51 -12.88 -1.37
N LEU A 44 18.84 -11.97 -2.08
CA LEU A 44 17.48 -12.04 -2.56
C LEU A 44 17.54 -12.16 -4.09
N ARG A 45 16.76 -13.08 -4.65
CA ARG A 45 16.50 -13.22 -6.09
C ARG A 45 15.01 -13.08 -6.34
N GLN A 46 14.67 -12.33 -7.39
CA GLN A 46 13.29 -12.13 -7.79
C GLN A 46 13.13 -12.45 -9.27
N GLN A 47 11.98 -13.02 -9.61
CA GLN A 47 11.62 -13.38 -10.98
C GLN A 47 10.29 -12.75 -11.34
N TYR A 48 10.19 -12.31 -12.58
CA TYR A 48 9.01 -11.63 -13.12
C TYR A 48 8.53 -12.34 -14.39
N ASP A 49 7.23 -12.30 -14.64
CA ASP A 49 6.66 -12.74 -15.91
C ASP A 49 6.81 -11.68 -17.01
N ALA A 50 6.32 -11.97 -18.22
CA ALA A 50 6.38 -11.05 -19.35
C ALA A 50 5.52 -9.79 -19.19
N MET A 51 4.66 -9.74 -18.17
CA MET A 51 3.79 -8.61 -17.83
C MET A 51 4.31 -7.81 -16.63
N ASP A 52 5.56 -8.06 -16.20
CA ASP A 52 6.21 -7.46 -15.03
C ASP A 52 5.56 -7.85 -13.68
N ASN A 53 4.82 -8.95 -13.60
CA ASN A 53 4.31 -9.45 -12.32
C ASN A 53 5.39 -10.26 -11.59
N LEU A 54 5.56 -10.04 -10.28
CA LEU A 54 6.52 -10.78 -9.45
C LEU A 54 6.04 -12.22 -9.26
N ILE A 55 6.70 -13.21 -9.86
CA ILE A 55 6.28 -14.62 -9.79
C ILE A 55 7.05 -15.42 -8.73
N ARG A 56 8.22 -14.96 -8.30
CA ARG A 56 9.01 -15.64 -7.26
C ARG A 56 9.93 -14.71 -6.51
N GLN A 57 10.07 -14.93 -5.21
CA GLN A 57 11.07 -14.32 -4.33
C GLN A 57 11.79 -15.42 -3.55
N ARG A 58 13.11 -15.49 -3.68
CA ARG A 58 13.95 -16.45 -2.98
C ARG A 58 15.07 -15.73 -2.23
N ALA A 59 15.15 -15.89 -0.91
CA ALA A 59 16.10 -15.18 -0.06
C ALA A 59 16.77 -16.08 0.99
N GLY A 60 18.03 -15.79 1.29
CA GLY A 60 18.86 -16.53 2.23
C GLY A 60 20.36 -16.35 1.98
N ASN A 61 21.14 -17.37 2.34
CA ASN A 61 22.58 -17.38 2.20
C ASN A 61 23.00 -17.99 0.85
N GLU A 62 23.85 -17.26 0.13
CA GLU A 62 24.63 -17.80 -0.98
C GLU A 62 26.10 -17.93 -0.54
N PRO A 63 26.64 -19.15 -0.39
CA PRO A 63 27.98 -19.36 0.11
C PRO A 63 29.02 -18.84 -0.89
N LYS A 64 29.91 -17.97 -0.43
CA LYS A 64 31.02 -17.43 -1.25
C LYS A 64 32.35 -18.14 -1.03
N HIS A 65 32.45 -18.88 0.06
CA HIS A 65 33.63 -19.64 0.46
C HIS A 65 33.24 -21.11 0.64
N PHE A 66 34.20 -22.02 0.44
CA PHE A 66 34.09 -23.46 0.67
C PHE A 66 33.24 -24.28 -0.32
N PHE A 67 32.50 -23.66 -1.22
CA PHE A 67 31.73 -24.37 -2.25
C PHE A 67 32.00 -23.83 -3.66
N ASP A 68 32.09 -24.74 -4.64
CA ASP A 68 32.10 -24.38 -6.04
C ASP A 68 30.68 -23.99 -6.46
N LYS A 69 30.49 -22.70 -6.73
CA LYS A 69 29.21 -22.13 -7.16
C LYS A 69 28.67 -22.80 -8.43
N HIS A 70 29.54 -23.17 -9.38
CA HIS A 70 29.12 -23.83 -10.60
C HIS A 70 28.67 -25.28 -10.33
N ALA A 71 29.35 -25.97 -9.42
CA ALA A 71 28.94 -27.31 -8.98
C ALA A 71 27.60 -27.27 -8.23
N LEU A 72 27.37 -26.27 -7.38
CA LEU A 72 26.09 -26.08 -6.70
C LEU A 72 24.96 -25.75 -7.69
N GLN A 73 25.19 -24.85 -8.65
CA GLN A 73 24.20 -24.54 -9.69
C GLN A 73 23.90 -25.75 -10.57
N ALA A 74 24.89 -26.62 -10.82
CA ALA A 74 24.69 -27.86 -11.57
C ALA A 74 23.78 -28.89 -10.85
N THR A 75 23.54 -28.73 -9.53
CA THR A 75 22.56 -29.55 -8.81
C THR A 75 21.10 -29.15 -9.09
N GLY A 76 20.88 -28.05 -9.82
CA GLY A 76 19.54 -27.53 -10.12
C GLY A 76 18.93 -26.71 -8.97
N ILE A 77 19.68 -26.41 -7.92
CA ILE A 77 19.26 -25.52 -6.83
C ILE A 77 19.46 -24.07 -7.24
N ASP A 78 18.39 -23.28 -7.25
CA ASP A 78 18.47 -21.85 -7.53
C ASP A 78 19.15 -21.07 -6.39
N ALA A 79 19.93 -20.06 -6.74
CA ALA A 79 20.51 -19.13 -5.78
C ALA A 79 19.40 -18.27 -5.12
N PRO A 80 19.52 -17.93 -3.82
CA PRO A 80 20.51 -18.44 -2.86
C PRO A 80 20.35 -19.94 -2.59
N THR A 81 21.48 -20.63 -2.53
CA THR A 81 21.57 -22.08 -2.30
C THR A 81 20.88 -22.47 -0.98
N PHE A 82 21.13 -21.70 0.09
CA PHE A 82 20.53 -21.90 1.40
C PHE A 82 19.42 -20.89 1.67
N ALA A 83 18.36 -20.96 0.85
CA ALA A 83 17.19 -20.11 1.02
C ALA A 83 16.41 -20.45 2.31
N LYS A 84 16.05 -19.41 3.06
CA LYS A 84 15.10 -19.50 4.20
C LYS A 84 13.72 -18.95 3.85
N LEU A 85 13.60 -18.32 2.69
CA LEU A 85 12.35 -17.85 2.09
C LEU A 85 12.34 -18.24 0.61
N ASP A 86 11.30 -18.91 0.16
CA ASP A 86 11.04 -19.18 -1.26
C ASP A 86 9.53 -19.10 -1.52
N ARG A 87 9.08 -17.94 -1.94
CA ARG A 87 7.66 -17.62 -2.16
C ARG A 87 7.38 -17.46 -3.65
N HIS A 88 6.31 -18.09 -4.11
CA HIS A 88 5.82 -18.06 -5.48
C HIS A 88 4.47 -17.37 -5.54
N TYR A 89 4.22 -16.62 -6.59
CA TYR A 89 2.95 -15.92 -6.82
C TYR A 89 2.32 -16.39 -8.13
N GLY A 90 0.99 -16.34 -8.18
CA GLY A 90 0.22 -16.68 -9.37
C GLY A 90 -0.84 -15.63 -9.64
N TYR A 91 -1.08 -15.36 -10.92
CA TYR A 91 -1.96 -14.30 -11.40
C TYR A 91 -3.00 -14.85 -12.36
N ASP A 92 -4.18 -14.22 -12.40
CA ASP A 92 -5.16 -14.45 -13.46
C ASP A 92 -4.82 -13.63 -14.73
N LEU A 93 -5.62 -13.76 -15.78
CA LEU A 93 -5.44 -13.01 -17.03
C LEU A 93 -5.66 -11.49 -16.88
N ALA A 94 -6.29 -11.05 -15.79
CA ALA A 94 -6.48 -9.66 -15.44
C ALA A 94 -5.39 -9.11 -14.51
N GLN A 95 -4.35 -9.92 -14.24
CA GLN A 95 -3.22 -9.61 -13.35
C GLN A 95 -3.61 -9.46 -11.87
N ASN A 96 -4.74 -10.01 -11.44
CA ASN A 96 -5.04 -10.11 -10.01
C ASN A 96 -4.22 -11.25 -9.41
N THR A 97 -3.70 -11.06 -8.19
CA THR A 97 -3.04 -12.17 -7.51
C THR A 97 -4.08 -13.19 -7.06
N ILE A 98 -3.94 -14.42 -7.55
CA ILE A 98 -4.80 -15.56 -7.18
C ILE A 98 -4.09 -16.56 -6.27
N LYS A 99 -2.76 -16.48 -6.14
CA LYS A 99 -1.97 -17.43 -5.34
C LYS A 99 -0.72 -16.79 -4.73
N SER A 100 -0.38 -17.25 -3.53
CA SER A 100 0.90 -16.99 -2.87
C SER A 100 1.33 -18.22 -2.09
N HIS A 101 2.32 -18.95 -2.61
CA HIS A 101 2.76 -20.22 -2.07
C HIS A 101 4.19 -20.13 -1.52
N GLU A 102 4.37 -20.55 -0.27
CA GLU A 102 5.63 -20.73 0.43
C GLU A 102 5.61 -22.09 1.13
N ARG A 103 6.75 -22.55 1.68
CA ARG A 103 6.84 -23.85 2.35
C ARG A 103 5.86 -24.00 3.52
N GLU A 104 5.64 -22.95 4.31
CA GLU A 104 4.82 -22.99 5.53
C GLU A 104 3.44 -22.34 5.36
N GLU A 105 3.16 -21.74 4.21
CA GLU A 105 1.92 -21.02 3.94
C GLU A 105 1.57 -21.08 2.45
N ARG A 106 0.48 -21.75 2.09
CA ARG A 106 0.07 -21.91 0.69
C ARG A 106 -1.31 -21.32 0.49
N LEU A 107 -1.34 -20.04 0.10
CA LEU A 107 -2.57 -19.27 -0.06
C LEU A 107 -3.07 -19.33 -1.51
N ASP A 108 -4.33 -19.69 -1.66
CA ASP A 108 -5.11 -19.51 -2.88
C ASP A 108 -6.26 -18.53 -2.58
N PHE A 109 -6.54 -17.64 -3.53
CA PHE A 109 -7.51 -16.56 -3.38
C PHE A 109 -8.67 -16.73 -4.37
N THR A 110 -9.89 -16.61 -3.86
CA THR A 110 -11.11 -16.45 -4.69
C THR A 110 -11.46 -14.97 -4.74
N LEU A 111 -11.74 -14.42 -5.93
CA LEU A 111 -12.11 -13.02 -6.11
C LEU A 111 -13.52 -12.88 -6.67
N ASN A 112 -14.21 -11.81 -6.29
CA ASN A 112 -15.45 -11.39 -6.93
C ASN A 112 -15.18 -10.61 -8.24
N ARG A 113 -16.24 -10.21 -8.94
CA ARG A 113 -16.16 -9.45 -10.20
C ARG A 113 -15.56 -8.04 -10.04
N ASN A 114 -15.48 -7.52 -8.83
CA ASN A 114 -14.88 -6.22 -8.51
C ASN A 114 -13.38 -6.35 -8.14
N GLY A 115 -12.80 -7.55 -8.25
CA GLY A 115 -11.39 -7.79 -7.90
C GLY A 115 -11.12 -7.81 -6.39
N GLN A 116 -12.15 -8.00 -5.57
CA GLN A 116 -12.01 -8.13 -4.11
C GLN A 116 -11.92 -9.62 -3.73
N ILE A 117 -11.00 -9.96 -2.83
CA ILE A 117 -10.82 -11.34 -2.35
C ILE A 117 -11.98 -11.71 -1.43
N THR A 118 -12.76 -12.71 -1.82
CA THR A 118 -13.87 -13.25 -1.03
C THR A 118 -13.47 -14.44 -0.17
N GLU A 119 -12.40 -15.16 -0.53
CA GLU A 119 -11.93 -16.32 0.22
C GLU A 119 -10.40 -16.40 0.19
N VAL A 120 -9.82 -16.79 1.32
CA VAL A 120 -8.41 -17.16 1.45
C VAL A 120 -8.37 -18.62 1.89
N ILE A 121 -7.77 -19.47 1.07
CA ILE A 121 -7.65 -20.91 1.30
C ILE A 121 -6.18 -21.20 1.60
N ASP A 122 -5.89 -21.80 2.76
CA ASP A 122 -4.54 -22.22 3.14
C ASP A 122 -4.47 -23.75 3.12
N ASN A 123 -3.62 -24.32 2.25
CA ASN A 123 -3.45 -25.77 2.11
C ASN A 123 -4.79 -26.52 1.95
N HIS A 124 -5.64 -26.06 1.03
CA HIS A 124 -6.99 -26.59 0.75
C HIS A 124 -8.03 -26.40 1.86
N THR A 125 -7.70 -25.72 2.95
CA THR A 125 -8.65 -25.41 4.03
C THR A 125 -9.06 -23.94 3.93
N LEU A 126 -10.36 -23.65 3.97
CA LEU A 126 -10.85 -22.28 4.03
C LEU A 126 -10.35 -21.61 5.32
N ARG A 127 -9.47 -20.62 5.17
CA ARG A 127 -8.88 -19.87 6.29
C ARG A 127 -9.67 -18.60 6.58
N GLU A 128 -10.11 -17.90 5.54
CA GLU A 128 -10.81 -16.63 5.67
C GLU A 128 -11.91 -16.55 4.62
N SER A 129 -13.07 -15.98 4.97
CA SER A 129 -14.07 -15.58 4.00
C SER A 129 -14.60 -14.18 4.28
N TYR A 130 -14.90 -13.46 3.20
CA TYR A 130 -15.22 -12.05 3.19
C TYR A 130 -16.46 -11.81 2.33
N ARG A 131 -17.35 -10.94 2.81
CA ARG A 131 -18.43 -10.36 2.02
C ARG A 131 -18.34 -8.85 2.08
N TYR A 132 -18.66 -8.23 0.95
CA TYR A 132 -18.67 -6.79 0.79
C TYR A 132 -20.09 -6.32 0.54
N ASP A 133 -20.42 -5.12 1.00
CA ASP A 133 -21.67 -4.47 0.65
C ASP A 133 -21.64 -3.92 -0.79
N GLU A 134 -22.74 -3.31 -1.21
CA GLU A 134 -22.89 -2.69 -2.53
C GLU A 134 -21.93 -1.52 -2.78
N ASN A 135 -21.39 -0.91 -1.72
CA ASN A 135 -20.41 0.17 -1.78
C ASN A 135 -18.96 -0.34 -1.69
N GLY A 136 -18.75 -1.65 -1.55
CA GLY A 136 -17.44 -2.29 -1.48
C GLY A 136 -16.83 -2.36 -0.07
N TYR A 137 -17.55 -1.96 0.98
CA TYR A 137 -17.11 -2.06 2.36
C TYR A 137 -17.20 -3.49 2.89
N LEU A 138 -16.31 -3.85 3.82
CA LEU A 138 -16.37 -5.16 4.49
C LEU A 138 -17.65 -5.26 5.32
N ALA A 139 -18.53 -6.18 4.95
CA ALA A 139 -19.83 -6.41 5.58
C ALA A 139 -19.86 -7.71 6.39
N GLN A 140 -19.08 -8.73 5.98
CA GLN A 140 -18.94 -9.95 6.76
C GLN A 140 -17.51 -10.45 6.69
N ARG A 141 -17.00 -10.94 7.82
CA ARG A 141 -15.75 -11.66 7.89
C ARG A 141 -15.92 -12.90 8.73
N HIS A 142 -15.41 -14.01 8.23
CA HIS A 142 -15.15 -15.20 8.99
C HIS A 142 -13.66 -15.53 8.90
N ILE A 143 -13.05 -15.81 10.04
CA ILE A 143 -11.65 -16.26 10.15
C ILE A 143 -11.71 -17.65 10.79
N GLY A 144 -11.32 -18.67 10.04
CA GLY A 144 -11.22 -20.04 10.54
C GLY A 144 -10.17 -20.11 11.66
N LEU A 145 -10.54 -20.69 12.80
CA LEU A 145 -9.60 -20.95 13.87
C LEU A 145 -8.67 -22.08 13.41
N ALA A 146 -7.39 -21.77 13.18
CA ALA A 146 -6.36 -22.77 12.95
C ALA A 146 -6.07 -23.55 14.25
N ARG A 147 -7.00 -24.43 14.66
CA ARG A 147 -6.73 -25.52 15.59
C ARG A 147 -6.98 -26.82 14.85
N TYR A 148 -5.88 -27.40 14.35
CA TYR A 148 -5.84 -28.61 13.54
C TYR A 148 -6.53 -28.45 12.18
N GLY A 149 -6.01 -29.11 11.14
CA GLY A 149 -6.55 -29.08 9.77
C GLY A 149 -7.90 -29.78 9.64
N GLN A 150 -8.88 -29.44 10.46
CA GLN A 150 -10.27 -29.83 10.34
C GLN A 150 -11.11 -28.56 10.49
N LEU A 151 -11.83 -28.21 9.42
CA LEU A 151 -13.13 -27.60 9.62
C LEU A 151 -13.87 -28.54 10.58
N HIS A 152 -14.20 -28.07 11.78
CA HIS A 152 -15.14 -28.79 12.63
C HIS A 152 -16.37 -29.12 11.78
N ASP A 153 -16.71 -30.41 11.77
CA ASP A 153 -17.87 -30.99 11.10
C ASP A 153 -19.09 -30.06 11.26
N PRO A 154 -19.81 -29.70 10.17
CA PRO A 154 -21.02 -28.89 10.25
C PRO A 154 -22.10 -29.45 11.19
N LEU A 155 -21.96 -30.70 11.67
CA LEU A 155 -22.85 -31.38 12.59
C LEU A 155 -22.42 -31.34 14.08
N GLN A 156 -21.29 -30.71 14.44
CA GLN A 156 -20.95 -30.51 15.86
C GLN A 156 -21.69 -29.31 16.45
N THR A 157 -22.39 -29.53 17.56
CA THR A 157 -23.24 -28.60 18.33
C THR A 157 -22.59 -27.30 18.85
N ASP A 158 -21.30 -27.04 18.57
CA ASP A 158 -20.66 -25.73 18.77
C ASP A 158 -20.63 -24.86 17.50
N TYR A 159 -21.17 -25.37 16.38
CA TYR A 159 -21.43 -24.61 15.15
C TYR A 159 -22.44 -23.47 15.36
N ASP A 160 -23.19 -23.50 16.46
CA ASP A 160 -24.20 -22.51 16.83
C ASP A 160 -23.65 -21.22 17.48
N LYS A 161 -22.32 -21.08 17.57
CA LYS A 161 -21.67 -19.77 17.76
C LYS A 161 -21.12 -19.23 16.45
N GLN A 162 -21.92 -19.31 15.39
CA GLN A 162 -21.68 -18.43 14.24
C GLN A 162 -21.70 -16.98 14.76
N PRO A 163 -20.69 -16.13 14.45
CA PRO A 163 -20.87 -14.70 14.58
C PRO A 163 -22.10 -14.37 13.74
N GLN A 164 -23.21 -14.02 14.41
CA GLN A 164 -24.51 -13.87 13.79
C GLN A 164 -24.40 -13.00 12.53
N ILE A 165 -25.14 -13.38 11.49
CA ILE A 165 -25.32 -12.56 10.30
C ILE A 165 -25.94 -11.24 10.76
N VAL A 166 -25.10 -10.22 10.96
CA VAL A 166 -25.58 -8.86 11.21
C VAL A 166 -26.03 -8.33 9.85
N GLN A 167 -27.31 -7.95 9.75
CA GLN A 167 -27.85 -7.29 8.56
C GLN A 167 -27.01 -6.03 8.27
N ASN A 168 -26.71 -5.76 6.99
CA ASN A 168 -25.83 -4.65 6.55
C ASN A 168 -26.25 -3.28 7.15
N THR A 169 -27.54 -3.08 7.38
CA THR A 169 -28.11 -1.85 7.95
C THR A 169 -27.72 -1.59 9.41
N ASP A 170 -27.29 -2.61 10.15
CA ASP A 170 -26.79 -2.45 11.52
C ASP A 170 -25.27 -2.24 11.56
N ILE A 171 -24.58 -2.52 10.45
CA ILE A 171 -23.12 -2.44 10.34
C ILE A 171 -22.66 -1.02 10.05
N TYR A 172 -23.30 -0.34 9.10
CA TYR A 172 -22.98 1.03 8.73
C TYR A 172 -24.15 1.99 8.98
N GLN A 173 -23.87 3.15 9.56
CA GLN A 173 -24.81 4.27 9.69
C GLN A 173 -24.60 5.30 8.56
N LYS A 174 -25.47 6.30 8.48
CA LYS A 174 -25.42 7.38 7.46
C LYS A 174 -24.00 7.95 7.30
N GLY A 175 -23.55 8.02 6.04
CA GLY A 175 -22.23 8.50 5.66
C GLY A 175 -21.14 7.44 5.72
N ASN A 176 -21.47 6.15 5.60
CA ASN A 176 -20.54 5.01 5.64
C ASN A 176 -19.72 4.91 6.93
N ARG A 177 -20.23 5.46 8.03
CA ARG A 177 -19.62 5.31 9.35
C ARG A 177 -19.93 3.92 9.89
N LEU A 178 -18.94 3.20 10.39
CA LEU A 178 -19.17 1.89 10.99
C LEU A 178 -19.94 2.06 12.29
N ASN A 179 -21.14 1.51 12.41
CA ASN A 179 -21.91 1.47 13.65
C ASN A 179 -21.45 0.30 14.54
N ARG A 180 -21.37 -0.89 13.96
CA ARG A 180 -21.04 -2.12 14.68
C ARG A 180 -20.35 -3.12 13.77
N LEU A 181 -19.36 -3.83 14.30
CA LEU A 181 -18.78 -5.02 13.67
C LEU A 181 -18.69 -6.12 14.72
N SER A 182 -19.36 -7.24 14.48
CA SER A 182 -19.48 -8.33 15.46
C SER A 182 -20.02 -7.83 16.83
N ASP A 183 -19.25 -7.94 17.90
CA ASP A 183 -19.55 -7.54 19.27
C ASP A 183 -18.95 -6.18 19.65
N THR A 184 -18.41 -5.45 18.68
CA THR A 184 -17.76 -4.15 18.88
C THR A 184 -18.62 -3.02 18.30
N VAL A 185 -18.90 -2.00 19.11
CA VAL A 185 -19.66 -0.80 18.74
C VAL A 185 -18.71 0.39 18.62
N TYR A 186 -18.93 1.23 17.60
CA TYR A 186 -18.10 2.39 17.30
C TYR A 186 -18.93 3.67 17.41
N ARG A 187 -18.33 4.73 17.98
CA ARG A 187 -18.96 6.05 18.10
C ARG A 187 -18.10 7.11 17.43
N TYR A 188 -18.75 8.14 16.90
CA TYR A 188 -18.11 9.19 16.12
C TYR A 188 -18.48 10.56 16.67
N ASP A 189 -17.58 11.52 16.50
CA ASP A 189 -17.93 12.93 16.64
C ASP A 189 -18.64 13.49 15.39
N GLU A 190 -19.02 14.77 15.44
CA GLU A 190 -19.70 15.47 14.34
C GLU A 190 -18.83 15.61 13.08
N ALA A 191 -17.49 15.59 13.24
CA ALA A 191 -16.54 15.60 12.13
C ALA A 191 -16.35 14.21 11.49
N GLY A 192 -17.01 13.18 12.01
CA GLY A 192 -16.94 11.82 11.46
C GLY A 192 -15.66 11.10 11.84
N ARG A 193 -15.07 11.39 13.00
CA ARG A 193 -13.90 10.67 13.54
C ARG A 193 -14.36 9.73 14.65
N VAL A 194 -13.82 8.51 14.68
CA VAL A 194 -14.10 7.55 15.77
C VAL A 194 -13.59 8.13 17.09
N ILE A 195 -14.45 8.28 18.08
CA ILE A 195 -14.12 8.76 19.43
C ILE A 195 -14.13 7.65 20.48
N SER A 196 -14.81 6.54 20.20
CA SER A 196 -14.72 5.34 21.03
C SER A 196 -15.05 4.05 20.29
N ARG A 197 -14.45 2.97 20.80
CA ARG A 197 -14.68 1.59 20.39
C ARG A 197 -14.95 0.76 21.64
N THR A 198 -16.11 0.09 21.69
CA THR A 198 -16.51 -0.73 22.84
C THR A 198 -16.80 -2.15 22.43
N LYS A 199 -16.01 -3.11 22.90
CA LYS A 199 -16.24 -4.55 22.72
C LYS A 199 -17.02 -5.13 23.90
N HIS A 200 -17.97 -6.02 23.63
CA HIS A 200 -18.88 -6.60 24.63
C HIS A 200 -19.64 -5.52 25.44
N PRO A 201 -20.30 -4.54 24.79
CA PRO A 201 -20.99 -3.47 25.49
C PRO A 201 -22.07 -4.03 26.43
N ASN A 202 -22.18 -3.46 27.63
CA ASN A 202 -23.11 -3.86 28.70
C ASN A 202 -22.89 -5.29 29.23
N GLN A 203 -21.68 -5.85 29.07
CA GLN A 203 -21.30 -7.16 29.60
C GLN A 203 -20.19 -7.02 30.65
N ARG A 204 -20.01 -8.04 31.49
CA ARG A 204 -18.99 -8.07 32.57
C ARG A 204 -17.55 -7.86 32.06
N HIS A 205 -17.28 -8.22 30.81
CA HIS A 205 -15.96 -8.10 30.17
C HIS A 205 -15.93 -7.01 29.09
N GLU A 206 -16.72 -5.95 29.28
CA GLU A 206 -16.67 -4.75 28.43
C GLU A 206 -15.24 -4.22 28.32
N ARG A 207 -14.82 -3.90 27.09
CA ARG A 207 -13.53 -3.27 26.80
C ARG A 207 -13.82 -1.97 26.08
N HIS A 208 -13.56 -0.85 26.75
CA HIS A 208 -13.87 0.47 26.24
C HIS A 208 -12.59 1.26 25.98
N GLU A 209 -12.42 1.69 24.73
CA GLU A 209 -11.27 2.46 24.26
C GLU A 209 -11.75 3.82 23.75
N THR A 210 -10.96 4.87 23.94
CA THR A 210 -11.31 6.23 23.49
C THR A 210 -10.18 6.89 22.71
N PHE A 211 -10.58 7.79 21.81
CA PHE A 211 -9.72 8.47 20.84
C PHE A 211 -10.00 9.97 20.87
N VAL A 212 -8.95 10.77 21.09
CA VAL A 212 -9.04 12.24 21.14
C VAL A 212 -8.31 12.82 19.94
N TRP A 213 -8.98 13.74 19.23
CA TRP A 213 -8.49 14.31 17.98
C TRP A 213 -8.27 15.82 18.11
N ASN A 214 -7.28 16.35 17.38
CA ASN A 214 -7.10 17.80 17.24
C ASN A 214 -7.94 18.38 16.08
N GLY A 215 -7.85 19.69 15.86
CA GLY A 215 -8.56 20.38 14.77
C GLY A 215 -8.13 20.02 13.34
N PHE A 216 -7.00 19.30 13.18
CA PHE A 216 -6.48 18.82 11.90
C PHE A 216 -6.82 17.35 11.64
N ASN A 217 -7.76 16.77 12.39
CA ASN A 217 -8.15 15.37 12.30
C ASN A 217 -7.00 14.38 12.60
N GLN A 218 -6.07 14.77 13.47
CA GLN A 218 -4.98 13.91 13.92
C GLN A 218 -5.27 13.38 15.32
N LEU A 219 -5.01 12.08 15.55
CA LEU A 219 -5.19 11.43 16.85
C LEU A 219 -4.11 11.95 17.80
N ILE A 220 -4.48 12.62 18.88
CA ILE A 220 -3.54 13.18 19.87
C ILE A 220 -3.51 12.39 21.17
N THR A 221 -4.57 11.66 21.51
CA THR A 221 -4.59 10.78 22.68
C THR A 221 -5.36 9.49 22.38
N PHE A 222 -4.81 8.36 22.80
CA PHE A 222 -5.48 7.06 22.83
C PHE A 222 -5.53 6.55 24.27
N ASN A 223 -6.71 6.09 24.71
CA ASN A 223 -6.88 5.41 25.98
C ASN A 223 -7.29 3.96 25.73
N ASP A 224 -6.50 3.01 26.26
CA ASP A 224 -6.85 1.59 26.16
C ASP A 224 -8.00 1.22 27.11
N LYS A 225 -8.44 -0.03 27.03
CA LYS A 225 -9.44 -0.63 27.92
C LYS A 225 -9.08 -0.59 29.42
N ALA A 226 -7.81 -0.40 29.76
CA ALA A 226 -7.33 -0.28 31.13
C ALA A 226 -7.06 1.19 31.53
N GLN A 227 -7.45 2.15 30.68
CA GLN A 227 -7.24 3.58 30.84
C GLN A 227 -5.78 4.01 30.91
N HIS A 228 -4.86 3.21 30.35
CA HIS A 228 -3.52 3.69 30.05
C HIS A 228 -3.59 4.67 28.87
N GLN A 229 -2.76 5.72 28.91
CA GLN A 229 -2.78 6.79 27.94
C GLN A 229 -1.52 6.81 27.07
N TRP A 230 -1.75 7.02 25.77
CA TRP A 230 -0.71 7.35 24.80
C TRP A 230 -1.01 8.70 24.18
N HIS A 231 0.03 9.52 24.04
CA HIS A 231 -0.06 10.85 23.43
C HIS A 231 0.76 10.90 22.16
N TYR A 232 0.24 11.59 21.14
CA TYR A 232 0.90 11.72 19.85
C TYR A 232 1.09 13.20 19.49
N LYS A 233 2.24 13.54 18.91
CA LYS A 233 2.53 14.88 18.37
C LYS A 233 2.87 14.80 16.89
N TYR A 234 2.55 15.88 16.18
CA TYR A 234 2.73 16.00 14.73
C TYR A 234 3.45 17.30 14.41
N ASP A 235 4.19 17.30 13.32
CA ASP A 235 4.74 18.54 12.74
C ASP A 235 3.70 19.30 11.91
N GLY A 236 4.07 20.48 11.39
CA GLY A 236 3.20 21.32 10.57
C GLY A 236 2.82 20.71 9.21
N LEU A 237 3.54 19.68 8.75
CA LEU A 237 3.14 18.90 7.58
C LEU A 237 2.15 17.79 7.96
N GLY A 238 2.05 17.46 9.24
CA GLY A 238 1.17 16.46 9.83
C GLY A 238 1.80 15.08 9.98
N ARG A 239 3.13 14.98 9.92
CA ARG A 239 3.86 13.74 10.15
C ARG A 239 3.98 13.52 11.65
N ARG A 240 3.74 12.31 12.13
CA ARG A 240 3.89 11.99 13.56
C ARG A 240 5.37 12.11 13.94
N ILE A 241 5.69 12.95 14.91
CA ILE A 241 7.06 13.20 15.39
C ILE A 241 7.32 12.65 16.79
N GLU A 242 6.27 12.36 17.56
CA GLU A 242 6.40 11.82 18.90
C GLU A 242 5.21 10.91 19.26
N LYS A 243 5.51 9.83 20.00
CA LYS A 243 4.56 8.98 20.73
C LYS A 243 5.04 8.87 22.17
N TYR A 244 4.19 9.20 23.14
CA TYR A 244 4.50 9.12 24.57
C TYR A 244 3.57 8.15 25.26
N ASN A 245 4.12 7.18 25.99
CA ASN A 245 3.40 6.23 26.84
C ASN A 245 3.57 6.67 28.30
N GLU A 246 2.48 7.13 28.93
CA GLU A 246 2.51 7.65 30.30
C GLU A 246 2.91 6.59 31.33
N ARG A 247 2.39 5.37 31.17
CA ARG A 247 2.57 4.28 32.13
C ARG A 247 4.04 3.90 32.27
N ASP A 248 4.73 3.79 31.14
CA ASP A 248 6.13 3.35 31.09
C ASP A 248 7.11 4.53 31.08
N ASN A 249 6.61 5.76 31.12
CA ASN A 249 7.34 7.01 30.93
C ASN A 249 8.36 6.91 29.78
N THR A 250 7.86 6.45 28.63
CA THR A 250 8.67 6.14 27.45
C THR A 250 8.20 6.99 26.27
N THR A 251 9.14 7.67 25.62
CA THR A 251 8.89 8.55 24.47
C THR A 251 9.58 7.99 23.24
N THR A 252 8.83 7.81 22.16
CA THR A 252 9.36 7.45 20.84
C THR A 252 9.31 8.67 19.94
N LYS A 253 10.46 9.07 19.40
CA LYS A 253 10.59 10.17 18.44
C LYS A 253 10.78 9.62 17.04
N TYR A 254 10.14 10.26 16.07
CA TYR A 254 10.13 9.87 14.65
C TYR A 254 10.75 11.00 13.82
N ILE A 255 11.75 10.65 13.02
CA ILE A 255 12.49 11.58 12.17
C ILE A 255 12.30 11.15 10.71
N TRP A 256 11.91 12.11 9.89
CA TRP A 256 11.44 11.89 8.53
C TRP A 256 12.39 12.49 7.50
N ASP A 257 12.61 11.78 6.41
CA ASP A 257 13.18 12.30 5.16
C ASP A 257 12.05 12.38 4.11
N GLY A 258 11.57 13.59 3.83
CA GLY A 258 10.30 13.78 3.10
C GLY A 258 9.13 13.09 3.82
N ASP A 259 8.45 12.16 3.15
CA ASP A 259 7.38 11.31 3.73
C ASP A 259 7.88 9.88 4.08
N GLN A 260 9.20 9.64 4.07
CA GLN A 260 9.80 8.37 4.50
C GLN A 260 10.29 8.46 5.95
N LEU A 261 9.96 7.47 6.78
CA LEU A 261 10.47 7.40 8.15
C LEU A 261 11.95 6.97 8.09
N ALA A 262 12.84 7.87 8.46
CA ALA A 262 14.28 7.61 8.41
C ALA A 262 14.79 7.03 9.74
N LEU A 263 14.38 7.61 10.87
CA LEU A 263 14.94 7.24 12.18
C LEU A 263 13.84 7.23 13.25
N THR A 264 13.82 6.18 14.05
CA THR A 264 13.02 6.07 15.28
C THR A 264 13.95 6.01 16.48
N GLN A 265 13.66 6.80 17.52
CA GLN A 265 14.44 6.84 18.76
C GLN A 265 13.53 6.71 19.97
N THR A 266 13.79 5.72 20.82
CA THR A 266 13.00 5.47 22.03
C THR A 266 13.79 5.85 23.27
N PHE A 267 13.18 6.70 24.10
CA PHE A 267 13.74 7.25 25.32
C PHE A 267 12.93 6.76 26.51
N LYS A 268 13.60 6.37 27.59
CA LYS A 268 12.97 6.07 28.88
C LYS A 268 13.57 7.02 29.91
N GLN A 269 12.73 7.81 30.58
CA GLN A 269 13.20 8.87 31.50
C GLN A 269 14.30 9.75 30.86
N ASP A 270 14.02 10.25 29.64
CA ASP A 270 14.92 11.08 28.83
C ASP A 270 16.26 10.44 28.39
N LYS A 271 16.51 9.17 28.73
CA LYS A 271 17.66 8.42 28.26
C LYS A 271 17.32 7.63 27.00
N LEU A 272 18.10 7.80 25.93
CA LEU A 272 17.99 6.98 24.72
C LEU A 272 18.28 5.51 25.07
N ILE A 273 17.30 4.63 24.84
CA ILE A 273 17.42 3.18 25.11
C ILE A 273 17.44 2.34 23.84
N TYR A 274 16.92 2.88 22.74
CA TYR A 274 16.82 2.17 21.47
C TYR A 274 16.74 3.15 20.31
N GLN A 275 17.37 2.82 19.19
CA GLN A 275 17.30 3.58 17.94
C GLN A 275 17.24 2.62 16.75
N ARG A 276 16.41 2.96 15.75
CA ARG A 276 16.33 2.26 14.46
C ARG A 276 16.45 3.22 13.30
N HIS A 277 17.47 3.05 12.47
CA HIS A 277 17.58 3.69 11.16
C HIS A 277 16.94 2.77 10.11
N SER A 278 15.95 3.27 9.37
CA SER A 278 15.23 2.51 8.35
C SER A 278 15.58 3.05 6.97
N VAL A 279 16.02 2.16 6.08
CA VAL A 279 16.49 2.55 4.74
C VAL A 279 15.54 2.02 3.69
N PHE A 280 14.93 2.96 2.96
CA PHE A 280 13.93 2.69 1.95
C PHE A 280 14.47 2.96 0.56
N HIS A 281 13.98 2.19 -0.43
CA HIS A 281 14.06 2.56 -1.83
C HIS A 281 12.65 2.67 -2.40
N GLY A 282 12.25 3.90 -2.67
CA GLY A 282 10.85 4.21 -2.93
C GLY A 282 10.01 3.86 -1.70
N ARG A 283 9.33 2.71 -1.73
CA ARG A 283 8.35 2.29 -0.71
C ARG A 283 8.69 0.94 -0.06
N GLU A 284 9.78 0.32 -0.50
CA GLU A 284 10.25 -0.95 0.04
C GLU A 284 11.31 -0.69 1.09
N LEU A 285 11.15 -1.29 2.27
CA LEU A 285 12.21 -1.34 3.26
C LEU A 285 13.33 -2.24 2.70
N LEU A 286 14.52 -1.68 2.54
CA LEU A 286 15.70 -2.42 2.10
C LEU A 286 16.48 -2.97 3.28
N ALA A 287 16.67 -2.13 4.29
CA ALA A 287 17.46 -2.46 5.46
C ALA A 287 16.94 -1.72 6.70
N GLN A 288 17.18 -2.29 7.87
CA GLN A 288 17.08 -1.59 9.14
C GLN A 288 18.37 -1.77 9.93
N GLN A 289 18.79 -0.72 10.63
CA GLN A 289 19.93 -0.73 11.53
C GLN A 289 19.47 -0.38 12.94
N ASP A 290 19.55 -1.37 13.83
CA ASP A 290 19.11 -1.26 15.22
C ASP A 290 20.30 -1.00 16.14
N SER A 291 20.13 -0.10 17.10
CA SER A 291 21.13 0.25 18.10
C SER A 291 20.53 0.22 19.51
N TYR A 292 21.06 -0.63 20.39
CA TYR A 292 20.60 -0.78 21.78
C TYR A 292 21.71 -1.32 22.68
N GLN A 293 21.87 -0.79 23.90
CA GLN A 293 22.85 -1.28 24.89
C GLN A 293 24.25 -1.54 24.29
N ASP A 294 24.78 -0.57 23.54
CA ASP A 294 26.08 -0.63 22.81
C ASP A 294 26.17 -1.72 21.71
N LYS A 295 25.07 -2.39 21.37
CA LYS A 295 24.97 -3.29 20.22
C LYS A 295 24.43 -2.54 19.01
N HIS A 296 25.06 -2.78 17.87
CA HIS A 296 24.58 -2.36 16.56
C HIS A 296 24.34 -3.59 15.71
N THR A 297 23.23 -3.62 14.99
CA THR A 297 22.92 -4.73 14.07
C THR A 297 22.33 -4.18 12.79
N THR A 298 22.68 -4.78 11.66
CA THR A 298 22.11 -4.46 10.35
C THR A 298 21.36 -5.67 9.84
N HIS A 299 20.13 -5.46 9.39
CA HIS A 299 19.32 -6.51 8.77
C HIS A 299 18.74 -6.05 7.44
N TYR A 300 18.68 -6.94 6.47
CA TYR A 300 18.11 -6.72 5.15
C TYR A 300 16.69 -7.26 5.07
N ALA A 301 15.76 -6.42 4.63
CA ALA A 301 14.35 -6.76 4.56
C ALA A 301 14.00 -7.39 3.21
N VAL A 302 13.06 -8.33 3.25
CA VAL A 302 12.39 -8.87 2.06
C VAL A 302 10.89 -8.63 2.23
N SER A 303 10.27 -7.99 1.26
CA SER A 303 8.87 -7.53 1.33
C SER A 303 7.99 -8.18 0.28
N GLN A 304 6.70 -8.33 0.58
CA GLN A 304 5.66 -8.62 -0.42
C GLN A 304 5.39 -7.41 -1.32
N PRO A 305 4.69 -7.57 -2.46
CA PRO A 305 4.30 -6.47 -3.35
C PRO A 305 3.54 -5.31 -2.67
N ASN A 306 2.69 -5.60 -1.68
CA ASN A 306 1.98 -4.59 -0.88
C ASN A 306 2.85 -3.95 0.24
N GLY A 307 4.13 -4.33 0.31
CA GLY A 307 5.10 -3.83 1.28
C GLY A 307 5.01 -4.46 2.66
N LYS A 308 4.19 -5.51 2.87
CA LYS A 308 4.28 -6.32 4.09
C LYS A 308 5.67 -6.97 4.13
N ILE A 309 6.43 -6.75 5.21
CA ILE A 309 7.72 -7.41 5.40
C ILE A 309 7.49 -8.91 5.63
N LEU A 310 8.23 -9.77 4.91
CA LEU A 310 8.19 -11.23 5.07
C LEU A 310 9.22 -11.71 6.08
N GLY A 311 10.39 -11.09 6.07
CA GLY A 311 11.47 -11.43 6.98
C GLY A 311 12.63 -10.46 6.90
N LEU A 312 13.48 -10.51 7.93
CA LEU A 312 14.72 -9.78 8.03
C LEU A 312 15.88 -10.76 8.06
N PHE A 313 16.92 -10.48 7.29
CA PHE A 313 18.08 -11.34 7.12
C PHE A 313 19.34 -10.64 7.63
N THR A 314 20.24 -11.40 8.25
CA THR A 314 21.58 -10.89 8.60
C THR A 314 22.40 -10.66 7.33
N PRO A 315 23.56 -9.96 7.40
CA PRO A 315 24.43 -9.79 6.24
C PRO A 315 24.93 -11.10 5.62
N GLU A 316 25.02 -12.15 6.42
CA GLU A 316 25.40 -13.51 6.00
C GLU A 316 24.24 -14.24 5.33
N GLY A 317 23.00 -13.73 5.41
CA GLY A 317 21.83 -14.36 4.80
C GLY A 317 21.09 -15.35 5.68
N GLU A 318 21.33 -15.33 7.00
CA GLU A 318 20.49 -16.06 7.95
C GLU A 318 19.21 -15.28 8.28
N LEU A 319 18.11 -16.00 8.51
CA LEU A 319 16.82 -15.38 8.85
C LEU A 319 16.81 -14.99 10.33
N ALA A 320 16.88 -13.68 10.60
CA ALA A 320 16.89 -13.12 11.96
C ALA A 320 15.48 -12.89 12.53
N TRP A 321 14.53 -12.57 11.65
CA TRP A 321 13.13 -12.35 12.01
C TRP A 321 12.21 -12.77 10.86
N LYS A 322 11.06 -13.37 11.18
CA LYS A 322 10.01 -13.75 10.22
C LYS A 322 8.70 -13.11 10.65
N ALA A 323 7.97 -12.55 9.69
CA ALA A 323 6.70 -11.92 9.97
C ALA A 323 5.67 -12.92 10.48
N GLU A 324 4.87 -12.47 11.46
CA GLU A 324 3.71 -13.21 11.94
C GLU A 324 2.67 -13.38 10.82
N LYS A 325 1.97 -14.53 10.84
CA LYS A 325 0.84 -14.72 9.94
C LYS A 325 -0.27 -13.77 10.35
N ARG A 326 -0.86 -13.13 9.35
CA ARG A 326 -1.96 -12.17 9.51
C ARG A 326 -3.05 -12.50 8.52
N THR A 327 -4.27 -12.11 8.83
CA THR A 327 -5.38 -12.13 7.87
C THR A 327 -5.09 -11.19 6.69
N LEU A 328 -5.87 -11.31 5.63
CA LEU A 328 -5.83 -10.43 4.46
C LEU A 328 -5.82 -8.94 4.85
N TRP A 329 -6.61 -8.56 5.85
CA TRP A 329 -6.74 -7.17 6.30
C TRP A 329 -5.75 -6.76 7.40
N GLY A 330 -4.84 -7.66 7.80
CA GLY A 330 -3.72 -7.34 8.68
C GLY A 330 -3.89 -7.71 10.16
N ILE A 331 -4.96 -8.42 10.54
CA ILE A 331 -5.16 -8.90 11.91
C ILE A 331 -4.16 -10.01 12.20
N CYS A 332 -3.42 -9.92 13.30
CA CYS A 332 -2.58 -11.03 13.76
C CYS A 332 -3.46 -12.16 14.32
N PHE A 333 -3.18 -13.41 13.93
CA PHE A 333 -3.90 -14.55 14.50
C PHE A 333 -3.50 -14.72 15.98
N ASP A 334 -4.49 -14.91 16.87
CA ASP A 334 -4.33 -14.92 18.34
C ASP A 334 -3.22 -15.85 18.88
N TRP A 335 -2.82 -16.88 18.14
CA TRP A 335 -1.79 -17.84 18.53
C TRP A 335 -0.36 -17.45 18.12
N TYR A 336 -0.20 -16.38 17.35
CA TYR A 336 1.09 -15.76 17.03
C TYR A 336 1.44 -14.58 17.92
N GLN A 337 0.53 -14.12 18.80
CA GLN A 337 0.85 -13.07 19.77
C GLN A 337 1.97 -13.54 20.70
N PHE A 338 3.22 -13.28 20.33
CA PHE A 338 4.33 -13.43 21.24
C PHE A 338 4.09 -12.50 22.43
N LYS A 339 4.17 -13.06 23.64
CA LYS A 339 3.93 -12.36 24.91
C LYS A 339 4.91 -11.21 25.19
N TYR A 340 5.90 -11.00 24.31
CA TYR A 340 6.96 -10.02 24.44
C TYR A 340 7.22 -9.33 23.09
N PRO A 341 7.43 -8.00 23.06
CA PRO A 341 7.78 -7.29 21.85
C PRO A 341 9.11 -7.81 21.28
N ASN A 342 9.10 -8.16 20.00
CA ASN A 342 10.32 -8.51 19.29
C ASN A 342 11.01 -7.23 18.80
N LEU A 343 12.18 -6.92 19.35
CA LEU A 343 12.94 -5.72 18.99
C LEU A 343 13.32 -5.64 17.50
N LEU A 344 13.29 -6.76 16.77
CA LEU A 344 13.55 -6.76 15.32
C LEU A 344 12.30 -6.49 14.49
N ASP A 345 11.09 -6.57 15.03
CA ASP A 345 9.87 -6.28 14.27
C ASP A 345 9.94 -4.86 13.70
N PRO A 346 9.86 -4.68 12.36
CA PRO A 346 9.82 -3.36 11.72
C PRO A 346 8.67 -2.46 12.18
N GLU A 347 7.66 -3.03 12.86
CA GLU A 347 6.41 -2.37 13.25
C GLU A 347 5.63 -1.88 12.01
N MET A 348 5.73 -2.59 10.88
CA MET A 348 5.07 -2.23 9.62
C MET A 348 3.97 -3.25 9.27
N LEU A 349 2.80 -2.76 8.88
CA LEU A 349 1.69 -3.60 8.44
C LEU A 349 1.70 -3.83 6.92
N PHE A 350 1.48 -2.75 6.19
CA PHE A 350 1.62 -2.63 4.74
C PHE A 350 2.55 -1.45 4.46
N THR A 351 2.90 -1.21 3.20
CA THR A 351 3.74 -0.05 2.85
C THR A 351 3.10 1.25 3.38
N GLY A 352 3.91 2.10 4.02
CA GLY A 352 3.47 3.36 4.62
C GLY A 352 2.67 3.23 5.94
N GLN A 353 2.44 2.02 6.45
CA GLN A 353 1.63 1.80 7.64
C GLN A 353 2.46 1.30 8.83
N TRP A 354 2.53 2.08 9.91
CA TRP A 354 3.21 1.72 11.15
C TRP A 354 2.24 1.24 12.21
N LEU A 355 2.39 0.01 12.66
CA LEU A 355 1.52 -0.63 13.63
C LEU A 355 1.81 -0.11 15.05
N ASP A 356 0.78 0.44 15.68
CA ASP A 356 0.80 0.83 17.08
C ASP A 356 0.28 -0.33 17.93
N SER A 357 1.21 -1.06 18.57
CA SER A 357 0.88 -2.24 19.39
C SER A 357 -0.13 -1.94 20.50
N GLU A 358 -0.15 -0.71 21.01
CA GLU A 358 -1.05 -0.31 22.08
C GLU A 358 -2.53 -0.33 21.69
N SER A 359 -2.83 -0.01 20.42
CA SER A 359 -4.20 0.17 19.91
C SER A 359 -4.60 -0.90 18.89
N GLY A 360 -3.61 -1.59 18.30
CA GLY A 360 -3.78 -2.48 17.17
C GLY A 360 -4.03 -1.75 15.85
N LEU A 361 -3.98 -0.41 15.84
CA LEU A 361 -4.16 0.42 14.65
C LEU A 361 -2.84 0.59 13.91
N ALA A 362 -2.92 0.90 12.63
CA ALA A 362 -1.76 1.31 11.85
C ALA A 362 -1.83 2.80 11.52
N TYR A 363 -0.83 3.57 11.98
CA TYR A 363 -0.61 4.94 11.55
C TYR A 363 -0.26 4.95 10.06
N ASN A 364 -1.09 5.60 9.25
CA ASN A 364 -0.90 5.75 7.81
C ASN A 364 -0.95 7.23 7.42
N ARG A 365 0.12 7.94 7.76
CA ARG A 365 0.37 9.35 7.46
C ARG A 365 -0.76 10.30 7.88
N PHE A 366 -1.83 10.43 7.09
CA PHE A 366 -2.96 11.30 7.38
C PHE A 366 -4.10 10.62 8.15
N ARG A 367 -4.11 9.28 8.21
CA ARG A 367 -5.20 8.52 8.85
C ARG A 367 -4.67 7.36 9.69
N TYR A 368 -5.52 6.84 10.57
CA TYR A 368 -5.28 5.60 11.32
C TYR A 368 -6.14 4.49 10.74
N TYR A 369 -5.51 3.44 10.24
CA TYR A 369 -6.17 2.25 9.70
C TYR A 369 -6.45 1.25 10.82
N ASP A 370 -7.66 0.69 10.85
CA ASP A 370 -8.05 -0.39 11.77
C ASP A 370 -8.13 -1.73 11.00
N PRO A 371 -7.13 -2.62 11.17
CA PRO A 371 -7.15 -3.96 10.58
C PRO A 371 -8.39 -4.78 10.95
N GLU A 372 -8.99 -4.52 12.12
CA GLU A 372 -10.19 -5.22 12.54
C GLU A 372 -11.39 -4.91 11.65
N THR A 373 -11.42 -3.74 11.02
CA THR A 373 -12.58 -3.28 10.24
C THR A 373 -12.30 -3.15 8.74
N GLY A 374 -11.03 -3.06 8.35
CA GLY A 374 -10.66 -2.71 6.97
C GLY A 374 -10.86 -1.23 6.64
N ASN A 375 -11.10 -0.39 7.66
CA ASN A 375 -11.43 1.02 7.51
C ASN A 375 -10.44 1.93 8.26
N TYR A 376 -10.35 3.16 7.83
CA TYR A 376 -9.78 4.27 8.57
C TYR A 376 -10.74 4.76 9.66
N LEU A 377 -10.18 5.32 10.73
CA LEU A 377 -10.94 5.88 11.86
C LEU A 377 -11.55 7.27 11.58
N CYS A 378 -11.20 7.90 10.47
CA CYS A 378 -11.71 9.21 10.09
C CYS A 378 -11.95 9.27 8.57
N LEU A 379 -12.76 10.24 8.15
CA LEU A 379 -12.99 10.54 6.74
C LEU A 379 -11.66 10.87 6.05
N ASP A 380 -11.57 10.53 4.76
CA ASP A 380 -10.50 11.01 3.90
C ASP A 380 -10.39 12.56 4.00
N PRO A 381 -9.22 13.10 4.39
CA PRO A 381 -9.01 14.54 4.49
C PRO A 381 -9.27 15.31 3.18
N ILE A 382 -9.17 14.64 2.03
CA ILE A 382 -9.52 15.23 0.73
C ILE A 382 -10.96 14.93 0.30
N GLY A 383 -11.80 14.45 1.23
CA GLY A 383 -13.22 14.25 1.05
C GLY A 383 -13.53 13.24 -0.04
N LEU A 384 -14.49 13.56 -0.92
CA LEU A 384 -14.86 12.68 -2.04
C LEU A 384 -13.83 12.67 -3.18
N SER A 385 -12.81 13.53 -3.14
CA SER A 385 -11.60 13.34 -3.97
C SER A 385 -10.85 12.06 -3.57
N GLY A 386 -11.09 11.62 -2.32
CA GLY A 386 -10.97 10.28 -1.74
C GLY A 386 -11.56 9.13 -2.55
N GLY A 387 -12.52 9.40 -3.42
CA GLY A 387 -13.49 8.40 -3.85
C GLY A 387 -14.68 8.31 -2.90
N GLU A 388 -15.63 7.44 -3.26
CA GLU A 388 -16.97 7.39 -2.68
C GLU A 388 -17.05 6.58 -1.37
N THR A 389 -15.94 5.94 -0.99
CA THR A 389 -15.77 5.15 0.23
C THR A 389 -14.80 5.87 1.18
N PRO A 390 -15.21 6.97 1.85
CA PRO A 390 -14.29 7.89 2.54
C PRO A 390 -13.58 7.28 3.76
N TYR A 391 -14.04 6.12 4.23
CA TYR A 391 -13.42 5.37 5.32
C TYR A 391 -12.66 4.12 4.84
N ALA A 392 -12.84 3.66 3.60
CA ALA A 392 -12.21 2.40 3.18
C ALA A 392 -10.69 2.56 2.99
N TYR A 393 -9.93 1.49 3.22
CA TYR A 393 -8.51 1.45 2.91
C TYR A 393 -8.24 1.27 1.41
N VAL A 394 -8.46 0.07 0.89
CA VAL A 394 -8.36 -0.29 -0.52
C VAL A 394 -9.32 -1.45 -0.78
N HIS A 395 -9.67 -1.71 -2.04
CA HIS A 395 -10.59 -2.81 -2.36
C HIS A 395 -9.94 -4.20 -2.26
N ASN A 396 -8.62 -4.30 -2.43
CA ASN A 396 -7.85 -5.55 -2.28
C ASN A 396 -6.46 -5.24 -1.67
N PRO A 397 -6.24 -5.46 -0.36
CA PRO A 397 -4.99 -5.13 0.32
C PRO A 397 -3.81 -6.04 -0.05
N TRP A 398 -4.03 -7.06 -0.86
CA TRP A 398 -2.95 -7.89 -1.40
C TRP A 398 -2.22 -7.19 -2.56
N ASP A 399 -2.98 -6.56 -3.45
CA ASP A 399 -2.46 -5.93 -4.67
C ASP A 399 -2.42 -4.40 -4.61
N TRP A 400 -3.15 -3.81 -3.66
CA TRP A 400 -3.32 -2.37 -3.54
C TRP A 400 -2.86 -1.84 -2.19
N VAL A 401 -2.42 -0.59 -2.22
CA VAL A 401 -1.96 0.15 -1.05
C VAL A 401 -2.41 1.61 -1.17
N ASP A 402 -2.80 2.21 -0.05
CA ASP A 402 -2.97 3.67 0.10
C ASP A 402 -1.78 4.21 0.90
N LEU A 403 -0.89 4.92 0.21
CA LEU A 403 0.42 5.35 0.71
C LEU A 403 0.37 6.48 1.74
N PHE A 404 -0.63 7.34 1.61
CA PHE A 404 -0.74 8.53 2.43
C PHE A 404 -1.98 8.46 3.33
N GLY A 405 -2.86 7.47 3.13
CA GLY A 405 -4.20 7.55 3.67
C GLY A 405 -4.99 8.62 2.93
N LEU A 406 -4.87 8.72 1.60
CA LEU A 406 -5.63 9.61 0.72
C LEU A 406 -5.93 8.86 -0.60
N LEU A 407 -7.16 8.41 -0.81
CA LEU A 407 -7.59 7.85 -2.11
C LEU A 407 -8.03 9.04 -3.01
N LYS A 408 -8.19 9.01 -4.35
CA LYS A 408 -7.16 8.67 -5.34
C LYS A 408 -6.92 9.82 -6.35
N GLU A 409 -5.68 10.27 -6.49
CA GLU A 409 -5.20 11.01 -7.68
C GLU A 409 -5.26 10.09 -8.93
N PHE A 410 -5.56 10.62 -10.13
CA PHE A 410 -5.70 9.89 -11.42
C PHE A 410 -7.00 9.09 -11.67
N GLY A 411 -8.11 9.48 -11.04
CA GLY A 411 -9.45 9.02 -11.46
C GLY A 411 -9.74 9.40 -12.92
N ILE A 412 -10.38 8.49 -13.67
CA ILE A 412 -10.85 8.76 -15.04
C ILE A 412 -12.37 8.88 -14.98
N ALA A 413 -12.91 10.05 -15.35
CA ALA A 413 -14.35 10.22 -15.54
C ALA A 413 -14.65 11.24 -16.65
N PRO A 414 -15.88 11.26 -17.19
CA PRO A 414 -16.27 12.24 -18.20
C PRO A 414 -16.18 13.69 -17.68
N TYR A 415 -15.94 14.66 -18.59
CA TYR A 415 -15.80 16.09 -18.27
C TYR A 415 -16.95 16.70 -17.44
N ALA A 416 -18.18 16.18 -17.56
CA ALA A 416 -19.34 16.63 -16.78
C ALA A 416 -19.75 15.66 -15.66
N SER A 417 -18.89 14.70 -15.32
CA SER A 417 -19.12 13.80 -14.21
C SER A 417 -19.21 14.60 -12.90
N ILE A 418 -20.14 14.22 -12.04
CA ILE A 418 -20.21 14.73 -10.65
C ILE A 418 -18.90 14.45 -9.88
N LEU A 419 -18.10 13.49 -10.36
CA LEU A 419 -16.80 13.10 -9.80
C LEU A 419 -15.71 14.19 -9.92
N HIS A 420 -15.85 15.17 -10.84
CA HIS A 420 -14.82 16.19 -11.10
C HIS A 420 -15.33 17.64 -11.03
N LYS A 421 -16.36 17.88 -10.22
CA LYS A 421 -16.93 19.23 -10.05
C LYS A 421 -16.48 19.81 -8.70
N ASN A 422 -15.66 20.86 -8.76
CA ASN A 422 -15.12 21.59 -7.59
C ASN A 422 -14.18 20.75 -6.69
N ASP A 423 -13.51 19.73 -7.23
CA ASP A 423 -12.58 18.84 -6.52
C ASP A 423 -11.14 19.37 -6.46
N GLY A 424 -10.87 20.52 -7.08
CA GLY A 424 -9.52 21.12 -7.15
C GLY A 424 -8.62 20.50 -8.22
N PHE A 425 -9.17 19.62 -9.06
CA PHE A 425 -8.49 18.99 -10.19
C PHE A 425 -9.04 19.50 -11.53
N ASP A 426 -8.19 19.47 -12.54
CA ASP A 426 -8.51 19.84 -13.90
C ASP A 426 -8.76 18.56 -14.68
N ALA A 427 -9.92 18.49 -15.33
CA ALA A 427 -10.22 17.41 -16.25
C ALA A 427 -9.36 17.55 -17.51
N HIS A 428 -8.48 16.59 -17.75
CA HIS A 428 -7.62 16.56 -18.92
C HIS A 428 -8.02 15.46 -19.91
N GLU A 429 -8.45 15.86 -21.11
CA GLU A 429 -8.93 14.98 -22.16
C GLU A 429 -7.81 14.67 -23.18
N LEU A 430 -7.76 13.44 -23.70
CA LEU A 430 -6.83 13.12 -24.79
C LEU A 430 -7.37 13.50 -26.18
N LEU A 431 -8.68 13.42 -26.38
CA LEU A 431 -9.34 13.96 -27.56
C LEU A 431 -9.65 15.43 -27.29
N GLN A 432 -8.85 16.32 -27.86
CA GLN A 432 -8.93 17.74 -27.53
C GLN A 432 -10.25 18.37 -27.99
N ASN A 433 -10.85 19.16 -27.10
CA ASN A 433 -12.00 19.97 -27.46
C ASN A 433 -11.72 20.92 -28.64
N SER A 434 -10.53 21.50 -28.73
CA SER A 434 -10.13 22.33 -29.89
C SER A 434 -10.11 21.53 -31.19
N TRP A 435 -9.67 20.26 -31.17
CA TRP A 435 -9.71 19.39 -32.35
C TRP A 435 -11.15 19.08 -32.75
N LEU A 436 -12.03 18.79 -31.78
CA LEU A 436 -13.46 18.55 -32.02
C LEU A 436 -14.15 19.77 -32.62
N GLU A 437 -13.81 20.98 -32.17
CA GLU A 437 -14.34 22.25 -32.72
C GLU A 437 -13.90 22.46 -34.17
N GLN A 438 -12.60 22.32 -34.44
CA GLN A 438 -12.03 22.54 -35.79
C GLN A 438 -12.51 21.53 -36.83
N ASN A 439 -12.92 20.33 -36.40
CA ASN A 439 -13.44 19.28 -37.27
C ASN A 439 -14.98 19.17 -37.24
N GLY A 440 -15.68 20.14 -36.63
CA GLY A 440 -17.14 20.27 -36.70
C GLY A 440 -17.95 19.34 -35.80
N PHE A 441 -17.31 18.63 -34.87
CA PHE A 441 -17.99 17.71 -33.94
C PHE A 441 -18.65 18.41 -32.75
N VAL A 442 -18.13 19.57 -32.33
CA VAL A 442 -18.71 20.40 -31.28
C VAL A 442 -18.64 21.88 -31.66
N LYS A 443 -19.60 22.69 -31.19
CA LYS A 443 -19.63 24.14 -31.44
C LYS A 443 -19.00 24.97 -30.31
N GLN A 444 -18.91 24.40 -29.10
CA GLN A 444 -18.40 25.06 -27.91
C GLN A 444 -18.01 24.01 -26.86
N ARG A 445 -16.84 24.18 -26.22
CA ARG A 445 -16.44 23.43 -25.03
C ARG A 445 -17.52 23.42 -23.95
N GLY A 446 -17.71 22.25 -23.32
CA GLY A 446 -18.60 22.07 -22.17
C GLY A 446 -20.08 21.89 -22.52
N ARG A 447 -20.43 21.53 -23.76
CA ARG A 447 -21.80 21.17 -24.20
C ARG A 447 -21.79 19.94 -25.12
N GLY A 448 -22.87 19.15 -25.09
CA GLY A 448 -23.05 18.01 -25.99
C GLY A 448 -21.95 16.95 -25.86
N LEU A 449 -21.32 16.58 -26.97
CA LEU A 449 -20.31 15.53 -27.05
C LEU A 449 -19.10 15.80 -26.13
N SER A 450 -18.67 17.06 -25.97
CA SER A 450 -17.53 17.42 -25.11
C SER A 450 -17.75 17.06 -23.63
N ARG A 451 -19.01 17.03 -23.15
CA ARG A 451 -19.32 16.71 -21.75
C ARG A 451 -19.10 15.24 -21.41
N ARG A 452 -19.21 14.38 -22.41
CA ARG A 452 -19.11 12.92 -22.29
C ARG A 452 -17.72 12.40 -22.64
N ASN A 453 -16.81 13.30 -23.01
CA ASN A 453 -15.44 12.98 -23.37
C ASN A 453 -14.69 12.49 -22.12
N PRO A 454 -14.07 11.29 -22.17
CA PRO A 454 -13.27 10.79 -21.06
C PRO A 454 -12.10 11.72 -20.74
N ALA A 455 -11.92 12.03 -19.46
CA ALA A 455 -10.84 12.85 -18.96
C ALA A 455 -10.18 12.20 -17.74
N ILE A 456 -8.89 12.45 -17.56
CA ILE A 456 -8.18 12.12 -16.31
C ILE A 456 -8.15 13.35 -15.42
N ALA A 457 -8.41 13.15 -14.13
CA ALA A 457 -8.18 14.18 -13.12
C ALA A 457 -6.69 14.38 -12.89
N ILE A 458 -6.25 15.62 -13.11
CA ILE A 458 -4.87 16.06 -12.84
C ILE A 458 -4.90 17.33 -12.00
N LYS A 459 -3.91 17.51 -11.14
CA LYS A 459 -3.85 18.69 -10.27
C LYS A 459 -3.68 19.98 -11.11
N ASN A 460 -4.45 21.04 -10.81
CA ASN A 460 -4.49 22.28 -11.60
C ASN A 460 -3.12 22.95 -11.80
N ASP A 461 -2.18 22.75 -10.87
CA ASP A 461 -0.83 23.31 -10.93
C ASP A 461 0.12 22.48 -10.02
N PRO A 462 1.35 22.12 -10.43
CA PRO A 462 2.07 22.45 -11.68
C PRO A 462 1.82 21.53 -12.89
N LEU A 463 1.19 20.37 -12.70
CA LEU A 463 1.07 19.33 -13.73
C LEU A 463 0.27 19.78 -14.96
N HIS A 464 -0.89 20.42 -14.78
CA HIS A 464 -1.70 20.86 -15.92
C HIS A 464 -1.00 21.94 -16.76
N LYS A 465 -0.25 22.86 -16.13
CA LYS A 465 0.60 23.83 -16.86
C LYS A 465 1.69 23.13 -17.67
N ALA A 466 2.35 22.10 -17.11
CA ALA A 466 3.37 21.33 -17.82
C ALA A 466 2.81 20.67 -19.09
N ILE A 467 1.62 20.07 -19.00
CA ILE A 467 0.93 19.48 -20.15
C ILE A 467 0.60 20.53 -21.20
N ASN A 468 0.02 21.67 -20.80
CA ASN A 468 -0.30 22.77 -21.72
C ASN A 468 0.93 23.30 -22.45
N ASN A 469 2.07 23.43 -21.76
CA ASN A 469 3.33 23.86 -22.36
C ASN A 469 3.85 22.84 -23.39
N LEU A 470 3.79 21.54 -23.10
CA LEU A 470 4.16 20.48 -24.04
C LEU A 470 3.22 20.44 -25.25
N GLN A 471 1.91 20.58 -25.04
CA GLN A 471 0.93 20.66 -26.15
C GLN A 471 1.22 21.84 -27.09
N ARG A 472 1.56 23.03 -26.57
CA ARG A 472 1.99 24.16 -27.41
C ARG A 472 3.27 23.83 -28.18
N LYS A 473 4.29 23.29 -27.49
CA LYS A 473 5.58 22.91 -28.09
C LYS A 473 5.42 21.90 -29.24
N TYR A 474 4.50 20.95 -29.12
CA TYR A 474 4.26 19.92 -30.13
C TYR A 474 3.11 20.25 -31.10
N GLY A 475 2.68 21.52 -31.16
CA GLY A 475 1.79 22.03 -32.20
C GLY A 475 0.32 21.63 -32.08
N LEU A 476 -0.15 21.26 -30.88
CA LEU A 476 -1.55 20.92 -30.62
C LEU A 476 -2.46 22.13 -30.35
N TYR A 477 -1.94 23.35 -30.53
CA TYR A 477 -2.70 24.60 -30.51
C TYR A 477 -2.76 25.26 -31.91
N ASP A 478 -2.11 24.67 -32.91
CA ASP A 478 -2.10 25.18 -34.29
C ASP A 478 -3.33 24.68 -35.04
N GLN A 479 -4.26 25.59 -35.35
CA GLN A 479 -5.53 25.26 -36.00
C GLN A 479 -5.34 24.57 -37.36
N SER A 480 -4.34 24.96 -38.14
CA SER A 480 -4.05 24.38 -39.45
C SER A 480 -3.62 22.92 -39.34
N LYS A 481 -2.90 22.58 -38.27
CA LYS A 481 -2.46 21.21 -37.98
C LYS A 481 -3.58 20.35 -37.43
N LEU A 482 -4.43 20.90 -36.56
CA LEU A 482 -5.55 20.16 -35.97
C LEU A 482 -6.60 19.75 -37.03
N LYS A 483 -6.91 20.65 -37.98
CA LYS A 483 -7.88 20.38 -39.06
C LYS A 483 -7.44 19.23 -39.99
N ASN A 484 -6.14 19.07 -40.19
CA ASN A 484 -5.58 18.04 -41.07
C ASN A 484 -5.14 16.77 -40.32
N GLN A 485 -5.37 16.71 -39.00
CA GLN A 485 -4.99 15.58 -38.16
C GLN A 485 -6.18 14.64 -37.95
N SER A 486 -5.98 13.33 -38.09
CA SER A 486 -7.01 12.35 -37.71
C SER A 486 -7.26 12.33 -36.20
N ALA A 487 -8.46 11.98 -35.76
CA ALA A 487 -8.80 11.88 -34.33
C ALA A 487 -7.85 10.94 -33.57
N LEU A 488 -7.52 9.78 -34.16
CA LEU A 488 -6.58 8.83 -33.59
C LEU A 488 -5.17 9.43 -33.44
N SER A 489 -4.73 10.22 -34.42
CA SER A 489 -3.45 10.93 -34.33
C SER A 489 -3.47 12.00 -33.23
N ASN A 490 -4.58 12.72 -33.05
CA ASN A 490 -4.73 13.71 -31.97
C ASN A 490 -4.68 13.03 -30.59
N ILE A 491 -5.44 11.95 -30.41
CA ILE A 491 -5.46 11.14 -29.18
C ILE A 491 -4.06 10.60 -28.86
N ASN A 492 -3.37 10.01 -29.84
CA ASN A 492 -2.04 9.41 -29.62
C ASN A 492 -0.99 10.44 -29.23
N LYS A 493 -1.00 11.63 -29.86
CA LYS A 493 -0.06 12.70 -29.50
C LYS A 493 -0.33 13.25 -28.11
N ASN A 494 -1.59 13.50 -27.75
CA ASN A 494 -1.94 13.91 -26.40
C ASN A 494 -1.55 12.84 -25.38
N ALA A 495 -1.84 11.56 -25.64
CA ALA A 495 -1.46 10.47 -24.76
C ALA A 495 0.06 10.45 -24.47
N ALA A 496 0.91 10.67 -25.48
CA ALA A 496 2.35 10.73 -25.29
C ALA A 496 2.78 11.93 -24.42
N ILE A 497 2.16 13.09 -24.62
CA ILE A 497 2.45 14.31 -23.87
C ILE A 497 1.99 14.20 -22.41
N THR A 498 0.76 13.76 -22.19
CA THR A 498 0.17 13.58 -20.86
C THR A 498 0.97 12.56 -20.06
N ARG A 499 1.36 11.43 -20.68
CA ARG A 499 2.22 10.41 -20.07
C ARG A 499 3.58 10.97 -19.67
N ARG A 500 4.21 11.76 -20.54
CA ARG A 500 5.48 12.43 -20.24
C ARG A 500 5.34 13.39 -19.05
N ALA A 501 4.32 14.24 -19.06
CA ALA A 501 4.12 15.23 -18.00
C ALA A 501 3.82 14.57 -16.65
N ILE A 502 2.95 13.55 -16.62
CA ILE A 502 2.67 12.77 -15.40
C ILE A 502 3.96 12.09 -14.93
N THR A 503 4.74 11.51 -15.82
CA THR A 503 6.03 10.90 -15.44
C THR A 503 6.97 11.92 -14.79
N GLU A 504 7.14 13.09 -15.41
CA GLU A 504 8.02 14.15 -14.91
C GLU A 504 7.53 14.73 -13.57
N ASP A 505 6.23 14.93 -13.41
CA ASP A 505 5.59 15.39 -12.17
C ASP A 505 5.73 14.38 -11.04
N LEU A 506 5.44 13.10 -11.29
CA LEU A 506 5.63 12.03 -10.31
C LEU A 506 7.10 11.90 -9.89
N VAL A 507 8.04 12.04 -10.83
CA VAL A 507 9.48 12.09 -10.51
C VAL A 507 9.81 13.30 -9.63
N GLY A 508 9.25 14.47 -9.93
CA GLY A 508 9.41 15.68 -9.10
C GLY A 508 8.84 15.52 -7.69
N ARG A 509 7.87 14.63 -7.51
CA ARG A 509 7.27 14.26 -6.21
C ARG A 509 8.00 13.12 -5.50
N GLY A 510 9.16 12.70 -6.00
CA GLY A 510 10.00 11.68 -5.38
C GLY A 510 9.67 10.24 -5.79
N ILE A 511 8.79 10.00 -6.77
CA ILE A 511 8.57 8.65 -7.32
C ILE A 511 9.73 8.32 -8.27
N ASP A 512 10.30 7.12 -8.15
CA ASP A 512 11.35 6.70 -9.06
C ASP A 512 10.86 6.73 -10.52
N ARG A 513 11.77 7.01 -11.46
CA ARG A 513 11.39 7.26 -12.85
C ARG A 513 10.73 6.05 -13.53
N LYS A 514 11.02 4.82 -13.09
CA LYS A 514 10.38 3.62 -13.64
C LYS A 514 8.95 3.53 -13.14
N THR A 515 8.73 3.62 -11.83
CA THR A 515 7.38 3.57 -11.24
C THR A 515 6.53 4.73 -11.75
N ALA A 516 7.10 5.94 -11.85
CA ALA A 516 6.44 7.09 -12.45
C ALA A 516 6.03 6.83 -13.90
N LYS A 517 6.91 6.23 -14.72
CA LYS A 517 6.57 5.82 -16.10
C LYS A 517 5.50 4.74 -16.13
N SER A 518 5.59 3.73 -15.26
CA SER A 518 4.63 2.63 -15.19
C SER A 518 3.23 3.12 -14.81
N LEU A 519 3.13 3.97 -13.77
CA LEU A 519 1.88 4.61 -13.36
C LEU A 519 1.31 5.50 -14.46
N ALA A 520 2.13 6.37 -15.05
CA ALA A 520 1.71 7.22 -16.17
C ALA A 520 1.25 6.37 -17.37
N ASN A 521 1.95 5.27 -17.67
CA ASN A 521 1.58 4.35 -18.73
C ASN A 521 0.23 3.68 -18.45
N LYS A 522 0.01 3.16 -17.24
CA LYS A 522 -1.24 2.50 -16.82
C LYS A 522 -2.42 3.44 -16.98
N HIS A 523 -2.36 4.62 -16.35
CA HIS A 523 -3.48 5.56 -16.35
C HIS A 523 -3.74 6.19 -17.73
N VAL A 524 -2.69 6.58 -18.46
CA VAL A 524 -2.87 7.20 -19.78
C VAL A 524 -3.24 6.17 -20.86
N SER A 525 -2.81 4.92 -20.75
CA SER A 525 -3.24 3.86 -21.68
C SER A 525 -4.71 3.50 -21.46
N GLU A 526 -5.17 3.46 -20.21
CA GLU A 526 -6.58 3.25 -19.88
C GLU A 526 -7.43 4.42 -20.39
N LEU A 527 -7.03 5.66 -20.10
CA LEU A 527 -7.71 6.85 -20.64
C LEU A 527 -7.75 6.80 -22.17
N ARG A 528 -6.64 6.48 -22.83
CA ARG A 528 -6.55 6.37 -24.29
C ARG A 528 -7.51 5.33 -24.85
N LYS A 529 -7.62 4.16 -24.20
CA LYS A 529 -8.57 3.11 -24.59
C LYS A 529 -10.00 3.66 -24.52
N GLN A 530 -10.38 4.21 -23.37
CA GLN A 530 -11.71 4.81 -23.18
C GLN A 530 -11.99 5.95 -24.18
N THR A 531 -11.01 6.80 -24.48
CA THR A 531 -11.15 7.88 -25.47
C THR A 531 -11.33 7.34 -26.90
N ILE A 532 -10.66 6.26 -27.27
CA ILE A 532 -10.83 5.62 -28.59
C ILE A 532 -12.20 4.96 -28.69
N ASP A 533 -12.64 4.25 -27.64
CA ASP A 533 -13.95 3.60 -27.61
C ASP A 533 -15.08 4.65 -27.66
N PHE A 534 -14.91 5.76 -26.92
CA PHE A 534 -15.77 6.92 -27.01
C PHE A 534 -15.81 7.52 -28.44
N ALA A 535 -14.65 7.68 -29.07
CA ALA A 535 -14.56 8.23 -30.43
C ALA A 535 -15.22 7.31 -31.48
N LYS A 536 -15.09 5.99 -31.34
CA LYS A 536 -15.78 5.00 -32.19
C LYS A 536 -17.29 5.04 -31.97
N ALA A 537 -17.73 5.03 -30.72
CA ALA A 537 -19.16 5.06 -30.37
C ALA A 537 -19.89 6.31 -30.88
N ASN A 538 -19.16 7.40 -31.15
CA ASN A 538 -19.70 8.64 -31.68
C ASN A 538 -19.29 8.91 -33.14
N ASN A 539 -18.87 7.88 -33.89
CA ASN A 539 -18.51 7.96 -35.32
C ASN A 539 -17.40 8.97 -35.66
N ILE A 540 -16.52 9.27 -34.71
CA ILE A 540 -15.36 10.18 -34.89
C ILE A 540 -14.17 9.42 -35.53
N ILE A 541 -14.05 8.12 -35.23
CA ILE A 541 -13.09 7.19 -35.86
C ILE A 541 -13.90 6.11 -36.58
N SER A 542 -13.62 5.86 -37.86
CA SER A 542 -14.32 4.79 -38.59
C SER A 542 -13.88 3.41 -38.11
N CYS A 543 -14.84 2.55 -37.75
CA CYS A 543 -14.61 1.11 -37.64
C CYS A 543 -14.50 0.53 -39.06
N ARG A 544 -13.29 0.44 -39.62
CA ARG A 544 -13.05 -0.52 -40.70
C ARG A 544 -12.59 -1.82 -40.05
N GLY A 545 -13.23 -2.92 -40.45
CA GLY A 545 -13.03 -4.27 -39.94
C GLY A 545 -11.65 -4.82 -40.15
#